data_AF-A0A9D1AV01-F1
#
_entry.id   AF-A0A9D1AV01-F1
#
_cell.length_a   1.000
_cell.length_b   1.000
_cell.length_c   1.000
_cell.angle_alpha   90.00
_cell.angle_beta   90.00
_cell.angle_gamma   90.00
#
_symmetry.space_group_name_H-M   'P 1'
#
loop_
_entity.id
_entity.type
_entity.pdbx_description
1 polymer ?
#
loop_
_entity_poly.entity_id
_entity_poly.type
_entity_poly.pdbx_seq_one_letter_code
_entity_poly.pdbx_strand_id
1 'polypeptide(L)'
;MKDRINRLLLHDAWVKGDTHRWAAVAERHLAEVDRSDPDLVWQYCWYIVKLGNPERMEEAVYWAEVALENKSAWEGDQHVERVYGLHKFRATAAFRHWEYLEARYAEVSGLDKLRIVEEARNELKTFAKEWLSYARSAGRDPSEAMRLCEMAAGTESFCSDP
;
A
#
# COMPACT_ATOMS: atom_id res chain seq x y z
N MET A 1 24.66 -11.65 11.57
CA MET A 1 25.66 -11.13 10.59
C MET A 1 24.99 -10.54 9.36
N LYS A 2 24.08 -11.27 8.69
CA LYS A 2 23.34 -10.82 7.49
C LYS A 2 22.51 -9.53 7.71
N ASP A 3 21.80 -9.45 8.84
CA ASP A 3 21.04 -8.27 9.26
C ASP A 3 21.89 -6.98 9.26
N ARG A 4 22.95 -6.95 10.09
CA ARG A 4 23.89 -5.81 10.18
C ARG A 4 24.48 -5.40 8.83
N ILE A 5 24.85 -6.35 7.97
CA ILE A 5 25.38 -6.05 6.63
C ILE A 5 24.30 -5.41 5.76
N ASN A 6 23.09 -5.97 5.74
CA ASN A 6 21.99 -5.40 4.96
C ASN A 6 21.62 -3.99 5.44
N ARG A 7 21.58 -3.73 6.77
CA ARG A 7 21.31 -2.38 7.31
C ARG A 7 22.37 -1.36 6.91
N LEU A 8 23.65 -1.75 6.89
CA LEU A 8 24.73 -0.90 6.37
C LEU A 8 24.57 -0.59 4.88
N LEU A 9 24.20 -1.59 4.08
CA LEU A 9 23.97 -1.43 2.64
C LEU A 9 22.74 -0.55 2.35
N LEU A 10 21.66 -0.68 3.13
CA LEU A 10 20.48 0.19 3.05
C LEU A 10 20.86 1.64 3.32
N HIS A 11 21.57 1.89 4.42
CA HIS A 11 22.02 3.23 4.78
C HIS A 11 22.96 3.84 3.73
N ASP A 12 23.94 3.08 3.24
CA ASP A 12 24.87 3.53 2.18
C ASP A 12 24.12 3.92 0.90
N ALA A 13 23.17 3.09 0.45
CA ALA A 13 22.38 3.36 -0.75
C ALA A 13 21.48 4.59 -0.56
N TRP A 14 20.85 4.73 0.61
CA TRP A 14 19.99 5.87 0.94
C TRP A 14 20.77 7.19 0.92
N VAL A 15 21.91 7.26 1.60
CA VAL A 15 22.76 8.47 1.65
C VAL A 15 23.28 8.86 0.27
N LYS A 16 23.52 7.89 -0.62
CA LYS A 16 23.96 8.12 -2.00
C LYS A 16 22.81 8.46 -2.97
N GLY A 17 21.55 8.38 -2.52
CA GLY A 17 20.39 8.54 -3.39
C GLY A 17 20.22 7.40 -4.40
N ASP A 18 20.89 6.26 -4.20
CA ASP A 18 20.81 5.10 -5.09
C ASP A 18 19.57 4.27 -4.73
N THR A 19 18.40 4.74 -5.19
CA THR A 19 17.11 4.14 -4.86
C THR A 19 16.95 2.72 -5.41
N HIS A 20 17.57 2.41 -6.54
CA HIS A 20 17.52 1.07 -7.13
C HIS A 20 18.28 0.07 -6.25
N ARG A 21 19.51 0.40 -5.84
CA ARG A 21 20.27 -0.45 -4.92
C ARG A 21 19.61 -0.54 -3.56
N TRP A 22 19.06 0.56 -3.05
CA TRP A 22 18.32 0.56 -1.79
C TRP A 22 17.16 -0.44 -1.85
N ALA A 23 16.35 -0.39 -2.92
CA ALA A 23 15.20 -1.28 -3.09
C ALA A 23 15.61 -2.75 -3.18
N ALA A 24 16.65 -3.08 -3.95
CA ALA A 24 17.14 -4.45 -4.05
C ALA A 24 17.66 -5.02 -2.71
N VAL A 25 18.23 -4.16 -1.86
CA VAL A 25 18.66 -4.56 -0.51
C VAL A 25 17.46 -4.68 0.43
N ALA A 26 16.48 -3.77 0.34
CA ALA A 26 15.27 -3.77 1.15
C ALA A 26 14.45 -5.04 0.89
N GLU A 27 14.18 -5.34 -0.38
CA GLU A 27 13.46 -6.54 -0.81
C GLU A 27 14.13 -7.81 -0.26
N ARG A 28 15.43 -7.96 -0.44
CA ARG A 28 16.19 -9.10 0.10
C ARG A 28 16.15 -9.16 1.62
N HIS A 29 16.20 -8.02 2.31
CA HIS A 29 16.14 -7.98 3.77
C HIS A 29 14.78 -8.45 4.27
N LEU A 30 13.70 -7.94 3.69
CA LEU A 30 12.33 -8.30 4.05
C LEU A 30 12.03 -9.77 3.73
N ALA A 31 12.55 -10.30 2.62
CA ALA A 31 12.35 -11.70 2.24
C ALA A 31 13.16 -12.69 3.10
N GLU A 32 14.39 -12.33 3.49
CA GLU A 32 15.36 -13.33 4.00
C GLU A 32 15.88 -13.07 5.41
N VAL A 33 15.56 -11.92 6.02
CA VAL A 33 16.13 -11.51 7.31
C VAL A 33 15.03 -11.18 8.31
N ASP A 34 14.24 -10.14 8.01
CA ASP A 34 13.20 -9.67 8.89
C ASP A 34 12.05 -9.09 8.06
N ARG A 35 11.01 -9.91 7.88
CA ARG A 35 9.77 -9.52 7.19
C ARG A 35 8.89 -8.58 8.01
N SER A 36 9.18 -8.42 9.30
CA SER A 36 8.35 -7.68 10.24
C SER A 36 8.89 -6.31 10.63
N ASP A 37 10.08 -5.91 10.14
CA ASP A 37 10.65 -4.58 10.40
C ASP A 37 9.70 -3.48 9.89
N PRO A 38 8.91 -2.83 10.77
CA PRO A 38 7.78 -2.04 10.34
C PRO A 38 8.24 -0.76 9.64
N ASP A 39 9.39 -0.21 10.03
CA ASP A 39 9.97 0.98 9.40
C ASP A 39 10.44 0.70 7.98
N LEU A 40 11.15 -0.42 7.77
CA LEU A 40 11.62 -0.82 6.45
C LEU A 40 10.45 -1.18 5.53
N VAL A 41 9.47 -1.94 6.05
CA VAL A 41 8.25 -2.30 5.30
C VAL A 41 7.49 -1.04 4.88
N TRP A 42 7.32 -0.06 5.77
CA TRP A 42 6.67 1.20 5.43
C TRP A 42 7.40 1.95 4.31
N GLN A 43 8.73 2.07 4.40
CA GLN A 43 9.53 2.75 3.37
C GLN A 43 9.46 2.01 2.04
N TYR A 44 9.43 0.69 2.07
CA TYR A 44 9.38 -0.15 0.88
C TYR A 44 8.01 -0.07 0.19
N CYS A 45 6.90 -0.05 0.96
CA CYS A 45 5.57 0.24 0.43
C CYS A 45 5.54 1.58 -0.30
N TRP A 46 6.03 2.65 0.35
CA TRP A 46 6.12 3.97 -0.25
C TRP A 46 6.91 3.94 -1.56
N TYR A 47 8.04 3.22 -1.59
CA TYR A 47 8.86 3.08 -2.79
C TYR A 47 8.10 2.41 -3.94
N ILE A 48 7.42 1.28 -3.69
CA ILE A 48 6.66 0.56 -4.74
C ILE A 48 5.53 1.44 -5.28
N VAL A 49 4.75 2.06 -4.38
CA VAL A 49 3.67 2.97 -4.77
C VAL A 49 4.23 4.18 -5.52
N LYS A 50 5.38 4.73 -5.13
CA LYS A 50 5.99 5.85 -5.85
C LYS A 50 6.49 5.45 -7.24
N LEU A 51 7.08 4.26 -7.39
CA LEU A 51 7.56 3.74 -8.67
C LEU A 51 6.40 3.56 -9.67
N GLY A 52 5.24 3.14 -9.17
CA GLY A 52 4.01 3.10 -9.94
C GLY A 52 3.93 2.03 -11.02
N ASN A 53 4.79 1.00 -10.95
CA ASN A 53 4.65 -0.19 -11.80
C ASN A 53 3.40 -0.98 -11.39
N PRO A 54 2.34 -1.08 -12.21
CA PRO A 54 1.09 -1.74 -11.84
C PRO A 54 1.24 -3.22 -11.47
N GLU A 55 2.21 -3.92 -12.06
CA GLU A 55 2.48 -5.35 -11.77
C GLU A 55 2.98 -5.59 -10.34
N ARG A 56 3.43 -4.54 -9.65
CA ARG A 56 3.91 -4.62 -8.26
C ARG A 56 2.90 -4.14 -7.23
N MET A 57 1.70 -3.75 -7.65
CA MET A 57 0.74 -3.14 -6.72
C MET A 57 0.20 -4.13 -5.68
N GLU A 58 0.03 -5.41 -6.03
CA GLU A 58 -0.31 -6.45 -5.06
C GLU A 58 0.80 -6.62 -3.99
N GLU A 59 2.07 -6.51 -4.39
CA GLU A 59 3.21 -6.52 -3.46
C GLU A 59 3.13 -5.34 -2.48
N ALA A 60 2.77 -4.14 -2.96
CA ALA A 60 2.57 -2.98 -2.11
C ALA A 60 1.40 -3.15 -1.13
N VAL A 61 0.29 -3.77 -1.55
CA VAL A 61 -0.84 -4.10 -0.67
C VAL A 61 -0.38 -5.06 0.43
N TYR A 62 0.29 -6.15 0.06
CA TYR A 62 0.82 -7.15 1.00
C TYR A 62 1.70 -6.52 2.07
N TRP A 63 2.72 -5.74 1.66
CA TRP A 63 3.61 -5.11 2.62
C TRP A 63 2.90 -4.08 3.49
N ALA A 64 1.90 -3.36 2.95
CA ALA A 64 1.15 -2.41 3.75
C ALA A 64 0.37 -3.11 4.88
N GLU A 65 -0.20 -4.29 4.61
CA GLU A 65 -0.88 -5.12 5.61
C GLU A 65 0.10 -5.62 6.68
N VAL A 66 1.25 -6.15 6.28
CA VAL A 66 2.30 -6.58 7.22
C VAL A 66 2.71 -5.45 8.17
N ALA A 67 2.88 -4.23 7.67
CA ALA A 67 3.20 -3.09 8.51
C ALA A 67 2.02 -2.64 9.40
N LEU A 68 0.78 -2.73 8.93
CA LEU A 68 -0.41 -2.43 9.71
C LEU A 68 -0.63 -3.41 10.87
N GLU A 69 -0.27 -4.68 10.69
CA GLU A 69 -0.27 -5.69 11.75
C GLU A 69 0.76 -5.38 12.84
N ASN A 70 1.90 -4.76 12.46
CA ASN A 70 2.99 -4.40 13.35
C ASN A 70 2.96 -2.93 13.82
N LYS A 71 1.84 -2.23 13.61
CA LYS A 71 1.70 -0.79 13.91
C LYS A 71 1.94 -0.38 15.37
N SER A 72 1.87 -1.33 16.30
CA SER A 72 2.18 -1.10 17.73
C SER A 72 3.65 -0.79 17.98
N ALA A 73 4.53 -0.98 17.00
CA ALA A 73 5.92 -0.58 17.08
C ALA A 73 6.11 0.94 17.02
N TRP A 74 5.11 1.70 16.55
CA TRP A 74 5.14 3.16 16.51
C TRP A 74 4.26 3.77 17.59
N GLU A 75 4.67 4.92 18.09
CA GLU A 75 3.96 5.68 19.12
C GLU A 75 3.74 7.14 18.71
N GLY A 76 2.78 7.81 19.37
CA GLY A 76 2.52 9.25 19.21
C GLY A 76 2.27 9.67 17.76
N ASP A 77 2.87 10.80 17.37
CA ASP A 77 2.69 11.37 16.03
C ASP A 77 3.21 10.45 14.91
N GLN A 78 4.29 9.71 15.18
CA GLN A 78 4.85 8.74 14.23
C GLN A 78 3.85 7.62 13.95
N HIS A 79 3.15 7.12 14.97
CA HIS A 79 2.09 6.15 14.78
C HIS A 79 1.01 6.66 13.82
N VAL A 80 0.51 7.87 14.09
CA VAL A 80 -0.56 8.47 13.29
C VAL A 80 -0.13 8.68 11.84
N GLU A 81 1.07 9.22 11.63
CA GLU A 81 1.63 9.43 10.29
C GLU A 81 1.81 8.11 9.53
N ARG A 82 2.42 7.11 10.18
CA ARG A 82 2.75 5.85 9.53
C ARG A 82 1.51 5.04 9.19
N VAL A 83 0.57 4.91 10.13
CA VAL A 83 -0.68 4.15 9.90
C VAL A 83 -1.57 4.84 8.88
N TYR A 84 -1.69 6.18 8.90
CA TYR A 84 -2.37 6.92 7.84
C TYR A 84 -1.72 6.67 6.48
N GLY A 85 -0.39 6.75 6.42
CA GLY A 85 0.40 6.49 5.22
C GLY A 85 0.16 5.09 4.66
N LEU A 86 0.14 4.06 5.51
CA LEU A 86 -0.09 2.67 5.09
C LEU A 86 -1.48 2.44 4.52
N HIS A 87 -2.52 2.98 5.18
CA HIS A 87 -3.87 2.92 4.64
C HIS A 87 -3.96 3.60 3.27
N LYS A 88 -3.33 4.77 3.13
CA LYS A 88 -3.22 5.47 1.85
C LYS A 88 -2.48 4.65 0.79
N PHE A 89 -1.32 4.07 1.12
CA PHE A 89 -0.53 3.26 0.20
C PHE A 89 -1.30 2.05 -0.28
N ARG A 90 -1.96 1.32 0.63
CA ARG A 90 -2.75 0.14 0.31
C ARG A 90 -3.93 0.48 -0.62
N ALA A 91 -4.69 1.53 -0.32
CA ALA A 91 -5.79 1.97 -1.17
C ALA A 91 -5.30 2.47 -2.55
N THR A 92 -4.19 3.21 -2.58
CA THR A 92 -3.58 3.69 -3.83
C THR A 92 -3.07 2.54 -4.70
N ALA A 93 -2.46 1.53 -4.08
CA ALA A 93 -1.97 0.35 -4.77
C ALA A 93 -3.13 -0.47 -5.35
N ALA A 94 -4.17 -0.74 -4.55
CA ALA A 94 -5.37 -1.44 -5.02
C ALA A 94 -6.06 -0.71 -6.17
N PHE A 95 -6.10 0.63 -6.14
CA PHE A 95 -6.65 1.43 -7.24
C PHE A 95 -5.89 1.20 -8.54
N ARG A 96 -4.56 1.31 -8.50
CA ARG A 96 -3.71 1.10 -9.68
C ARG A 96 -3.74 -0.33 -10.19
N HIS A 97 -3.92 -1.29 -9.29
CA HIS A 97 -4.09 -2.69 -9.66
C HIS A 97 -5.43 -2.90 -10.40
N TRP A 98 -6.52 -2.34 -9.88
CA TRP A 98 -7.82 -2.38 -10.53
C TRP A 98 -7.79 -1.70 -11.91
N GLU A 99 -7.24 -0.48 -12.03
CA GLU A 99 -7.08 0.20 -13.33
C GLU A 99 -6.29 -0.64 -14.34
N TYR A 100 -5.24 -1.31 -13.87
CA TYR A 100 -4.44 -2.21 -14.72
C TYR A 100 -5.24 -3.42 -15.20
N LEU A 101 -6.02 -4.05 -14.31
CA LEU A 101 -6.86 -5.20 -14.69
C LEU A 101 -8.00 -4.78 -15.62
N GLU A 102 -8.62 -3.63 -15.39
CA GLU A 102 -9.62 -3.06 -16.31
C GLU A 102 -9.03 -2.87 -17.69
N ALA A 103 -7.87 -2.21 -17.79
CA ALA A 103 -7.21 -2.00 -19.08
C ALA A 103 -6.78 -3.32 -19.74
N ARG A 104 -6.26 -4.28 -18.96
CA ARG A 104 -5.79 -5.58 -19.46
C ARG A 104 -6.93 -6.45 -19.99
N TYR A 105 -8.12 -6.32 -19.43
CA TYR A 105 -9.26 -7.18 -19.76
C TYR A 105 -10.41 -6.47 -20.48
N ALA A 106 -10.28 -5.18 -20.82
CA ALA A 106 -11.29 -4.36 -21.49
C ALA A 106 -11.91 -5.03 -22.72
N GLU A 107 -11.08 -5.66 -23.56
CA GLU A 107 -11.49 -6.25 -24.85
C GLU A 107 -11.73 -7.75 -24.78
N VAL A 108 -11.65 -8.37 -23.60
CA VAL A 108 -11.69 -9.83 -23.51
C VAL A 108 -12.96 -10.34 -22.84
N SER A 109 -13.81 -10.98 -23.65
CA SER A 109 -15.00 -11.68 -23.16
C SER A 109 -14.62 -12.90 -22.32
N GLY A 110 -15.12 -12.98 -21.09
CA GLY A 110 -15.02 -14.15 -20.23
C GLY A 110 -15.43 -13.85 -18.78
N LEU A 111 -16.33 -14.66 -18.23
CA LEU A 111 -16.85 -14.47 -16.86
C LEU A 111 -15.73 -14.42 -15.81
N ASP A 112 -14.67 -15.21 -15.98
CA ASP A 112 -13.54 -15.22 -15.05
C ASP A 112 -12.79 -13.88 -15.01
N LYS A 113 -12.67 -13.19 -16.15
CA LYS A 113 -11.95 -11.91 -16.23
C LYS A 113 -12.77 -10.78 -15.62
N LEU A 114 -14.08 -10.78 -15.88
CA LEU A 114 -15.01 -9.87 -15.24
C LEU A 114 -15.01 -10.04 -13.71
N ARG A 115 -14.96 -11.30 -13.24
CA ARG A 115 -14.86 -11.60 -11.81
C ARG A 115 -13.56 -11.04 -11.21
N ILE A 116 -12.42 -11.22 -11.86
CA ILE A 116 -11.12 -10.70 -11.39
C ILE A 116 -11.15 -9.16 -11.26
N VAL A 117 -11.68 -8.45 -12.26
CA VAL A 117 -11.80 -6.99 -12.22
C VAL A 117 -12.71 -6.53 -11.08
N GLU A 118 -13.85 -7.19 -10.90
CA GLU A 118 -14.81 -6.86 -9.84
C GLU A 118 -14.26 -7.21 -8.44
N GLU A 119 -13.49 -8.27 -8.30
CA GLU A 119 -12.78 -8.62 -7.05
C GLU A 119 -11.79 -7.51 -6.67
N ALA A 120 -10.93 -7.07 -7.61
CA ALA A 120 -9.98 -5.98 -7.37
C ALA A 120 -10.69 -4.65 -7.01
N ARG A 121 -11.83 -4.35 -7.66
CA ARG A 121 -12.66 -3.20 -7.31
C ARG A 121 -13.23 -3.30 -5.89
N ASN A 122 -13.64 -4.49 -5.47
CA ASN A 122 -14.17 -4.72 -4.12
C ASN A 122 -13.09 -4.61 -3.04
N GLU A 123 -11.85 -5.02 -3.33
CA GLU A 123 -10.69 -4.78 -2.47
C GLU A 123 -10.41 -3.28 -2.32
N LEU A 124 -10.34 -2.55 -3.43
CA LEU A 124 -10.19 -1.09 -3.42
C LEU A 124 -11.26 -0.42 -2.55
N LYS A 125 -12.53 -0.81 -2.75
CA LYS A 125 -13.66 -0.29 -1.98
C LYS A 125 -13.45 -0.48 -0.47
N THR A 126 -13.00 -1.67 -0.07
CA THR A 126 -12.72 -2.01 1.33
C THR A 126 -11.56 -1.17 1.88
N PHE A 127 -10.44 -1.12 1.16
CA PHE A 127 -9.26 -0.39 1.62
C PHE A 127 -9.45 1.12 1.66
N ALA A 128 -10.18 1.69 0.70
CA ALA A 128 -10.53 3.10 0.69
C ALA A 128 -11.44 3.46 1.88
N LYS A 129 -12.39 2.59 2.24
CA LYS A 129 -13.23 2.78 3.43
C LYS A 129 -12.43 2.70 4.73
N GLU A 130 -11.51 1.75 4.84
CA GLU A 130 -10.62 1.67 6.00
C GLU A 130 -9.73 2.91 6.13
N TRP A 131 -9.18 3.40 5.01
CA TRP A 131 -8.41 4.64 5.00
C TRP A 131 -9.27 5.84 5.41
N LEU A 132 -10.49 5.94 4.89
CA LEU A 132 -11.43 7.00 5.24
C LEU A 132 -11.76 7.00 6.75
N SER A 133 -12.05 5.82 7.31
CA SER A 133 -12.33 5.67 8.73
C SER A 133 -11.12 6.07 9.60
N TYR A 134 -9.92 5.65 9.21
CA TYR A 134 -8.69 6.05 9.92
C TYR A 134 -8.43 7.56 9.79
N ALA A 135 -8.61 8.14 8.60
CA ALA A 135 -8.42 9.57 8.38
C ALA A 135 -9.31 10.41 9.29
N ARG A 136 -10.60 10.05 9.39
CA ARG A 136 -11.56 10.71 10.28
C ARG A 136 -11.17 10.57 11.75
N SER A 137 -10.89 9.35 12.22
CA SER A 137 -10.55 9.12 13.64
C SER A 137 -9.23 9.77 14.06
N ALA A 138 -8.27 9.90 13.13
CA ALA A 138 -6.99 10.57 13.33
C ALA A 138 -7.02 12.09 13.11
N GLY A 139 -8.17 12.69 12.77
CA GLY A 139 -8.28 14.12 12.47
C GLY A 139 -7.50 14.58 11.22
N ARG A 140 -7.24 13.66 10.28
CA ARG A 140 -6.61 13.93 8.98
C ARG A 140 -7.67 14.28 7.93
N ASP A 141 -7.26 14.93 6.85
CA ASP A 141 -8.16 15.22 5.72
C ASP A 141 -8.67 13.90 5.08
N PRO A 142 -9.99 13.64 5.11
CA PRO A 142 -10.58 12.44 4.55
C PRO A 142 -10.90 12.57 3.05
N SER A 143 -10.73 13.74 2.44
CA SER A 143 -11.29 14.06 1.11
C SER A 143 -10.78 13.12 0.01
N GLU A 144 -9.50 12.76 0.02
CA GLU A 144 -8.93 11.85 -0.98
C GLU A 144 -9.44 10.41 -0.80
N ALA A 145 -9.49 9.94 0.45
CA ALA A 145 -10.03 8.61 0.78
C ALA A 145 -11.51 8.49 0.42
N MET A 146 -12.28 9.56 0.66
CA MET A 146 -13.70 9.64 0.30
C MET A 146 -13.91 9.48 -1.20
N ARG A 147 -13.24 10.32 -2.01
CA ARG A 147 -13.35 10.25 -3.48
C ARG A 147 -13.01 8.85 -4.01
N LEU A 148 -11.97 8.23 -3.45
CA LEU A 148 -11.55 6.90 -3.87
C LEU A 148 -12.58 5.82 -3.48
N CYS A 149 -13.17 5.93 -2.29
CA CYS A 149 -14.23 5.04 -1.85
C CYS A 149 -15.47 5.16 -2.73
N GLU A 150 -15.92 6.38 -3.03
CA GLU A 150 -17.11 6.62 -3.87
C GLU A 150 -16.93 6.06 -5.28
N MET A 151 -15.74 6.26 -5.86
CA MET A 151 -15.37 5.72 -7.16
C MET A 151 -15.48 4.18 -7.19
N ALA A 152 -14.95 3.52 -6.16
CA ALA A 152 -14.98 2.06 -6.07
C ALA A 152 -16.39 1.53 -5.76
N ALA A 153 -17.12 2.17 -4.85
CA ALA A 153 -18.45 1.74 -4.41
C ALA A 153 -19.55 2.03 -5.45
N GLY A 154 -19.38 3.05 -6.29
CA GLY A 154 -20.40 3.53 -7.23
C GLY A 154 -21.58 4.25 -6.55
N THR A 155 -21.59 4.38 -5.22
CA THR A 155 -22.63 5.08 -4.44
C THR A 155 -22.01 5.74 -3.19
N GLU A 156 -22.54 6.88 -2.79
CA GLU A 156 -22.07 7.64 -1.61
C GLU A 156 -22.45 6.98 -0.27
N SER A 157 -23.55 6.21 -0.23
CA SER A 157 -24.08 5.65 1.01
C SER A 157 -23.08 4.71 1.69
N PHE A 158 -22.38 3.89 0.91
CA PHE A 158 -21.36 2.97 1.44
C PHE A 158 -20.21 3.69 2.16
N CYS A 159 -19.83 4.88 1.66
CA CYS A 159 -18.68 5.65 2.14
C CYS A 159 -19.04 6.68 3.22
N SER A 160 -20.33 7.02 3.32
CA SER A 160 -20.84 7.98 4.29
C SER A 160 -20.99 7.39 5.68
N ASP A 161 -21.23 6.07 5.79
CA ASP A 161 -21.42 5.39 7.06
C ASP A 161 -20.15 5.40 7.94
N PRO A 162 -20.27 5.72 9.25
CA PRO A 162 -19.16 5.68 10.21
C PRO A 162 -18.49 4.32 10.35
#